data_AF-A0A174HR20-F1
#
_entry.id   AF-A0A174HR20-F1
#
_cell.length_a   1.000
_cell.length_b   1.000
_cell.length_c   1.000
_cell.angle_alpha   90.00
_cell.angle_beta   90.00
_cell.angle_gamma   90.00
#
_symmetry.space_group_name_H-M   'P 1'
#
loop_
_entity.id
_entity.type
_entity.pdbx_description
1 polymer ?
#
loop_
_entity_poly.entity_id
_entity_poly.type
_entity_poly.pdbx_seq_one_letter_code
_entity_poly.pdbx_strand_id
1 'polypeptide(L)'
;MRDYILPIPELKKIEPILTEYFGYKRAIFENELSATYYHEYPNGISEDICKNYMTDYSFLNTIAVDNGVFDYKRYAPKSTSISKAFNPSSFIMDSEHNILITLPSNNLLERLIDLLQKHGETDNDGVIGISLLVVAAIYEKYKNGELYTEVVISENTLPYLKQVRPEMLELYELLNTKRYSPSKKKELRVFSPITIDNGVKKITLDNSCYWLTDLLDNYLHIYLGVNSLEEAQQELKEVYSQKKGRKANNAAHNLIMYGTFHLLQRYSSIKTKSEQIRMTLDYMELLFEAGSFNNDENYTNATIAYLVKQGYKPQWKTKQTEDYNFSPNNQSTEHLW
;
A
#
# COMPACT_ATOMS: atom_id res chain seq x y z
N MET A 1 -13.48 -7.15 26.43
CA MET A 1 -12.70 -7.80 25.36
C MET A 1 -12.62 -6.78 24.22
N ARG A 2 -11.47 -6.63 23.55
CA ARG A 2 -11.32 -5.65 22.45
C ARG A 2 -11.95 -6.14 21.14
N ASP A 3 -12.44 -7.37 21.14
CA ASP A 3 -12.90 -8.04 19.93
C ASP A 3 -14.37 -7.72 19.66
N TYR A 4 -14.64 -7.42 18.40
CA TYR A 4 -15.97 -7.15 17.87
C TYR A 4 -16.37 -8.27 16.92
N ILE A 5 -17.63 -8.71 17.04
CA ILE A 5 -18.23 -9.71 16.17
C ILE A 5 -18.75 -8.96 14.94
N LEU A 6 -18.07 -9.11 13.81
CA LEU A 6 -18.49 -8.54 12.53
C LEU A 6 -19.17 -9.62 11.68
N PRO A 7 -20.47 -9.50 11.40
CA PRO A 7 -21.15 -10.38 10.45
C PRO A 7 -20.60 -10.22 9.03
N ILE A 8 -20.30 -11.33 8.35
CA ILE A 8 -19.89 -11.33 6.94
C ILE A 8 -20.89 -10.60 6.03
N PRO A 9 -22.22 -10.77 6.18
CA PRO A 9 -23.18 -10.03 5.36
C PRO A 9 -23.04 -8.51 5.45
N GLU A 10 -22.75 -7.98 6.65
CA GLU A 10 -22.51 -6.54 6.83
C GLU A 10 -21.17 -6.12 6.23
N LEU A 11 -20.10 -6.93 6.39
CA LEU A 11 -18.82 -6.67 5.72
C LEU A 11 -18.97 -6.63 4.20
N LYS A 12 -19.71 -7.57 3.59
CA LYS A 12 -19.98 -7.60 2.14
C LYS A 12 -20.74 -6.36 1.68
N LYS A 13 -21.69 -5.89 2.47
CA LYS A 13 -22.50 -4.71 2.16
C LYS A 13 -21.65 -3.43 2.10
N ILE A 14 -20.66 -3.29 2.98
CA ILE A 14 -19.77 -2.11 3.01
C ILE A 14 -18.48 -2.29 2.20
N GLU A 15 -18.16 -3.51 1.75
CA GLU A 15 -16.93 -3.82 1.00
C GLU A 15 -16.66 -2.88 -0.20
N PRO A 16 -17.64 -2.53 -1.05
CA PRO A 16 -17.40 -1.57 -2.14
C PRO A 16 -16.95 -0.19 -1.64
N ILE A 17 -17.52 0.26 -0.53
CA ILE A 17 -17.24 1.56 0.09
C ILE A 17 -15.84 1.54 0.71
N LEU A 18 -15.53 0.48 1.46
CA LEU A 18 -14.21 0.28 2.04
C LEU A 18 -13.12 0.20 0.97
N THR A 19 -13.40 -0.47 -0.15
CA THR A 19 -12.47 -0.59 -1.28
C THR A 19 -12.22 0.77 -1.93
N GLU A 20 -13.30 1.53 -2.22
CA GLU A 20 -13.21 2.82 -2.92
C GLU A 20 -12.52 3.88 -2.08
N TYR A 21 -12.89 4.02 -0.80
CA TYR A 21 -12.49 5.15 0.04
C TYR A 21 -11.36 4.86 1.01
N PHE A 22 -11.17 3.60 1.38
CA PHE A 22 -10.17 3.19 2.37
C PHE A 22 -9.15 2.18 1.83
N GLY A 23 -9.20 1.84 0.54
CA GLY A 23 -8.24 0.92 -0.07
C GLY A 23 -8.30 -0.48 0.54
N TYR A 24 -9.47 -0.89 1.02
CA TYR A 24 -9.68 -2.22 1.60
C TYR A 24 -9.47 -3.32 0.56
N LYS A 25 -8.89 -4.42 1.04
CA LYS A 25 -8.78 -5.69 0.33
C LYS A 25 -9.11 -6.80 1.32
N ARG A 26 -9.76 -7.86 0.86
CA ARG A 26 -10.12 -9.02 1.70
C ARG A 26 -8.92 -9.63 2.44
N ALA A 27 -7.74 -9.59 1.81
CA ALA A 27 -6.49 -10.05 2.40
C ALA A 27 -6.14 -9.37 3.74
N ILE A 28 -6.64 -8.15 4.01
CA ILE A 28 -6.44 -7.47 5.29
C ILE A 28 -7.01 -8.27 6.46
N PHE A 29 -8.10 -9.03 6.24
CA PHE A 29 -8.73 -9.91 7.22
C PHE A 29 -8.53 -11.40 6.92
N GLU A 30 -7.50 -11.77 6.15
CA GLU A 30 -7.23 -13.15 5.76
C GLU A 30 -7.11 -14.09 6.98
N ASN A 31 -6.45 -13.60 8.05
CA ASN A 31 -6.25 -14.37 9.27
C ASN A 31 -7.59 -14.60 10.00
N GLU A 32 -8.42 -13.57 10.10
CA GLU A 32 -9.72 -13.62 10.77
C GLU A 32 -10.72 -14.52 10.01
N LEU A 33 -10.73 -14.41 8.67
CA LEU A 33 -11.52 -15.26 7.79
C LEU A 33 -11.07 -16.73 7.87
N SER A 34 -9.76 -16.97 7.79
CA SER A 34 -9.19 -18.32 7.92
C SER A 34 -9.44 -18.93 9.29
N ALA A 35 -9.28 -18.16 10.38
CA ALA A 35 -9.55 -18.63 11.73
C ALA A 35 -11.02 -19.06 11.89
N THR A 36 -11.95 -18.29 11.32
CA THR A 36 -13.38 -18.63 11.30
C THR A 36 -13.62 -19.93 10.54
N TYR A 37 -12.97 -20.13 9.39
CA TYR A 37 -13.06 -21.40 8.66
C TYR A 37 -12.62 -22.60 9.49
N TYR A 38 -11.43 -22.53 10.10
CA TYR A 38 -10.90 -23.66 10.89
C TYR A 38 -11.70 -23.91 12.17
N HIS A 39 -12.38 -22.89 12.69
CA HIS A 39 -13.28 -23.03 13.83
C HIS A 39 -14.59 -23.73 13.46
N GLU A 40 -15.25 -23.28 12.39
CA GLU A 40 -16.57 -23.78 11.96
C GLU A 40 -16.46 -25.13 11.22
N TYR A 41 -15.34 -25.37 10.55
CA TYR A 41 -15.09 -26.57 9.72
C TYR A 41 -13.79 -27.28 10.12
N PRO A 42 -13.66 -27.77 11.37
CA PRO A 42 -12.43 -28.40 11.86
C PRO A 42 -12.06 -29.69 11.10
N ASN A 43 -13.06 -30.34 10.48
CA ASN A 43 -12.89 -31.53 9.66
C ASN A 43 -12.85 -31.22 8.15
N GLY A 44 -12.83 -29.93 7.77
CA GLY A 44 -12.95 -29.48 6.39
C GLY A 44 -14.37 -29.53 5.83
N ILE A 45 -14.48 -29.16 4.55
CA ILE A 45 -15.72 -29.17 3.76
C ILE A 45 -15.69 -30.29 2.72
N SER A 46 -16.85 -30.61 2.14
CA SER A 46 -16.92 -31.65 1.10
C SER A 46 -16.15 -31.25 -0.16
N GLU A 47 -15.60 -32.25 -0.86
CA GLU A 47 -14.83 -32.02 -2.09
C GLU A 47 -15.60 -31.27 -3.17
N ASP A 48 -16.92 -31.49 -3.26
CA ASP A 48 -17.77 -30.84 -4.25
C ASP A 48 -17.93 -29.34 -4.00
N ILE A 49 -17.93 -28.90 -2.74
CA ILE A 49 -17.93 -27.48 -2.40
C ILE A 49 -16.51 -26.93 -2.57
N CYS A 50 -15.49 -27.66 -2.10
CA CYS A 50 -14.08 -27.28 -2.15
C CYS A 50 -13.65 -26.84 -3.57
N LYS A 51 -14.05 -27.59 -4.60
CA LYS A 51 -13.74 -27.31 -6.02
C LYS A 51 -14.10 -25.89 -6.47
N ASN A 52 -15.16 -25.29 -5.91
CA ASN A 52 -15.62 -23.95 -6.28
C ASN A 52 -14.74 -22.82 -5.72
N TYR A 53 -13.94 -23.12 -4.69
CA TYR A 53 -13.08 -22.17 -3.98
C TYR A 53 -11.60 -22.50 -4.16
N MET A 54 -11.27 -23.30 -5.18
CA MET A 54 -9.91 -23.60 -5.57
C MET A 54 -9.33 -22.42 -6.34
N THR A 55 -8.43 -21.67 -5.71
CA THR A 55 -7.69 -20.58 -6.36
C THR A 55 -6.34 -21.08 -6.84
N ASP A 56 -5.81 -20.45 -7.88
CA ASP A 56 -4.46 -20.73 -8.34
C ASP A 56 -3.49 -20.38 -7.21
N TYR A 57 -2.78 -21.38 -6.71
CA TYR A 57 -1.75 -21.22 -5.70
C TYR A 57 -0.42 -21.14 -6.42
N SER A 58 0.14 -19.93 -6.42
CA SER A 58 1.56 -19.75 -6.65
C SER A 58 2.27 -20.47 -5.50
N PHE A 59 2.58 -21.76 -5.66
CA PHE A 59 3.72 -22.30 -4.94
C PHE A 59 4.82 -21.27 -5.16
N LEU A 60 5.37 -20.70 -4.08
CA LEU A 60 6.60 -19.93 -4.08
C LEU A 60 7.37 -20.41 -5.29
N ASN A 61 7.43 -19.58 -6.34
CA ASN A 61 8.29 -19.84 -7.47
C ASN A 61 9.64 -19.90 -6.80
N THR A 62 10.04 -21.11 -6.42
CA THR A 62 11.30 -21.37 -5.78
C THR A 62 12.19 -20.97 -6.90
N ILE A 63 12.74 -19.75 -6.80
CA ILE A 63 13.68 -19.24 -7.76
C ILE A 63 14.67 -20.39 -7.81
N ALA A 64 14.69 -21.13 -8.91
CA ALA A 64 15.72 -22.11 -9.13
C ALA A 64 16.96 -21.27 -8.88
N VAL A 65 17.72 -21.64 -7.84
CA VAL A 65 18.77 -20.84 -7.19
C VAL A 65 19.87 -20.43 -8.19
N ASP A 66 19.72 -20.86 -9.44
CA ASP A 66 20.60 -20.79 -10.59
C ASP A 66 20.20 -19.76 -11.68
N ASN A 67 19.02 -19.12 -11.61
CA ASN A 67 18.64 -18.14 -12.62
C ASN A 67 19.13 -16.73 -12.24
N GLY A 68 20.34 -16.37 -12.70
CA GLY A 68 20.95 -15.06 -12.46
C GLY A 68 20.07 -13.87 -12.88
N VAL A 69 20.33 -12.70 -12.30
CA VAL A 69 19.56 -11.43 -12.43
C VAL A 69 19.28 -10.99 -13.88
N PHE A 70 20.07 -11.46 -14.84
CA PHE A 70 19.96 -11.15 -16.27
C PHE A 70 19.34 -12.25 -17.15
N ASP A 71 18.85 -13.34 -16.56
CA ASP A 71 18.19 -14.39 -17.34
C ASP A 71 16.85 -13.87 -17.89
N TYR A 72 16.72 -13.82 -19.21
CA TYR A 72 15.47 -13.47 -19.88
C TYR A 72 14.30 -14.38 -19.46
N LYS A 73 14.58 -15.61 -18.99
CA LYS A 73 13.57 -16.52 -18.43
C LYS A 73 13.03 -16.08 -17.07
N ARG A 74 13.67 -15.12 -16.39
CA ARG A 74 13.10 -14.40 -15.23
C ARG A 74 11.92 -13.52 -15.65
N TYR A 75 11.98 -12.97 -16.86
CA TYR A 75 11.00 -12.03 -17.42
C TYR A 75 10.07 -12.68 -18.47
N ALA A 76 10.38 -13.91 -18.91
CA ALA A 76 9.49 -14.70 -19.74
C ALA A 76 8.33 -15.22 -18.88
N PRO A 77 7.08 -15.20 -19.37
CA PRO A 77 5.96 -15.85 -18.69
C PRO A 77 6.31 -17.33 -18.49
N LYS A 78 6.63 -17.72 -17.25
CA LYS A 78 6.82 -19.13 -16.93
C LYS A 78 5.47 -19.82 -17.00
N SER A 79 5.44 -21.06 -17.47
CA SER A 79 4.24 -21.88 -17.34
C SER A 79 3.92 -21.97 -15.86
N THR A 80 2.87 -21.27 -15.43
CA THR A 80 2.34 -21.37 -14.08
C THR A 80 2.18 -22.86 -13.82
N SER A 81 2.92 -23.43 -12.87
CA SER A 81 2.52 -24.73 -12.33
C SER A 81 1.24 -24.41 -11.56
N ILE A 82 0.08 -24.61 -12.22
CA ILE A 82 -1.25 -24.28 -11.69
C ILE A 82 -1.63 -25.35 -10.66
N SER A 83 -0.88 -25.43 -9.55
CA SER A 83 -1.41 -26.07 -8.35
C SER A 83 -2.54 -25.19 -7.85
N LYS A 84 -3.76 -25.73 -7.80
CA LYS A 84 -4.86 -25.03 -7.15
C LYS A 84 -4.87 -25.39 -5.67
N ALA A 85 -5.04 -24.39 -4.81
CA ALA A 85 -5.27 -24.58 -3.38
C ALA A 85 -6.64 -24.03 -3.00
N PHE A 86 -7.25 -24.66 -2.01
CA PHE A 86 -8.50 -24.19 -1.45
C PHE A 86 -8.27 -22.84 -0.74
N ASN A 87 -9.12 -21.86 -1.05
CA ASN A 87 -9.11 -20.54 -0.42
C ASN A 87 -10.19 -20.47 0.67
N PRO A 88 -9.84 -20.68 1.95
CA PRO A 88 -10.81 -20.68 3.05
C PRO A 88 -11.49 -19.32 3.21
N SER A 89 -10.76 -18.23 2.97
CA SER A 89 -11.28 -16.87 3.16
C SER A 89 -12.36 -16.51 2.15
N SER A 90 -12.19 -16.91 0.89
CA SER A 90 -13.22 -16.73 -0.14
C SER A 90 -14.49 -17.53 0.18
N PHE A 91 -14.33 -18.74 0.72
CA PHE A 91 -15.46 -19.56 1.15
C PHE A 91 -16.22 -18.93 2.33
N ILE A 92 -15.51 -18.43 3.34
CA ILE A 92 -16.15 -17.73 4.48
C ILE A 92 -16.81 -16.43 4.06
N MET A 93 -16.25 -15.69 3.10
CA MET A 93 -16.90 -14.50 2.54
C MET A 93 -18.23 -14.80 1.83
N ASP A 94 -18.53 -16.05 1.50
CA ASP A 94 -19.82 -16.47 0.92
C ASP A 94 -20.77 -17.11 1.93
N SER A 95 -20.40 -17.14 3.21
CA SER A 95 -21.27 -17.62 4.28
C SER A 95 -21.95 -16.48 5.05
N GLU A 96 -22.84 -16.88 5.97
CA GLU A 96 -23.51 -15.99 6.94
C GLU A 96 -22.78 -15.97 8.30
N HIS A 97 -21.51 -16.39 8.32
CA HIS A 97 -20.73 -16.48 9.54
C HIS A 97 -20.32 -15.11 10.07
N ASN A 98 -19.82 -15.09 11.30
CA ASN A 98 -19.23 -13.90 11.90
C ASN A 98 -17.73 -14.06 12.00
N ILE A 99 -16.99 -12.97 11.81
CA ILE A 99 -15.57 -12.90 12.11
C ILE A 99 -15.33 -12.07 13.37
N LEU A 100 -14.25 -12.39 14.09
CA LEU A 100 -13.79 -11.59 15.22
C LEU A 100 -12.70 -10.64 14.74
N ILE A 101 -12.95 -9.34 14.87
CA ILE A 101 -11.95 -8.29 14.59
C ILE A 101 -11.53 -7.62 15.89
N THR A 102 -10.24 -7.30 16.01
CA THR A 102 -9.71 -6.62 17.19
C THR A 102 -9.77 -5.10 17.01
N LEU A 103 -10.37 -4.42 17.98
CA LEU A 103 -10.46 -2.95 18.01
C LEU A 103 -9.32 -2.29 18.79
N PRO A 104 -8.96 -1.03 18.46
CA PRO A 104 -7.98 -0.23 19.21
C PRO A 104 -8.22 -0.15 20.73
N SER A 105 -9.47 -0.08 21.17
CA SER A 105 -9.82 -0.02 22.60
C SER A 105 -11.17 -0.68 22.88
N ASN A 106 -11.36 -1.13 24.13
CA ASN A 106 -12.61 -1.79 24.57
C ASN A 106 -13.85 -0.87 24.48
N ASN A 107 -13.66 0.44 24.62
CA ASN A 107 -14.72 1.44 24.59
C ASN A 107 -14.85 2.15 23.23
N LEU A 108 -14.17 1.65 22.20
CA LEU A 108 -14.15 2.31 20.90
C LEU A 108 -15.55 2.40 20.29
N LEU A 109 -16.32 1.31 20.36
CA LEU A 109 -17.69 1.25 19.84
C LEU A 109 -18.58 2.30 20.50
N GLU A 110 -18.58 2.37 21.83
CA GLU A 110 -19.33 3.37 22.60
C GLU A 110 -18.93 4.79 22.21
N ARG A 111 -17.61 5.07 22.16
CA ARG A 111 -17.08 6.39 21.78
C ARG A 111 -17.42 6.77 20.34
N LEU A 112 -17.47 5.79 19.43
CA LEU A 112 -17.85 6.01 18.03
C LEU A 112 -19.34 6.33 17.92
N ILE A 113 -20.20 5.63 18.66
CA ILE A 113 -21.63 5.90 18.73
C ILE A 113 -21.88 7.31 19.28
N ASP A 114 -21.24 7.66 20.40
CA ASP A 114 -21.33 9.00 21.00
C ASP A 114 -20.87 10.08 20.02
N LEU A 115 -19.80 9.81 19.27
CA LEU A 115 -19.28 10.71 18.26
C LEU A 115 -20.27 10.92 17.11
N LEU A 116 -20.85 9.85 16.56
CA LEU A 116 -21.82 9.95 15.48
C LEU A 116 -23.06 10.74 15.91
N GLN A 117 -23.58 10.45 17.11
CA GLN A 117 -24.71 11.16 17.68
C GLN A 117 -24.43 12.65 17.91
N LYS A 118 -23.22 13.01 18.38
CA LYS A 118 -22.78 14.40 18.56
C LYS A 118 -22.87 15.21 17.25
N HIS A 119 -22.61 14.56 16.11
CA HIS A 119 -22.69 15.19 14.78
C HIS A 119 -24.05 15.03 14.10
N GLY A 120 -25.06 14.50 14.79
CA GLY A 120 -26.40 14.28 14.26
C GLY A 120 -26.49 13.12 13.26
N GLU A 121 -25.48 12.25 13.22
CA GLU A 121 -25.52 11.03 12.42
C GLU A 121 -26.30 9.95 13.18
N THR A 122 -27.21 9.29 12.47
CA THR A 122 -28.10 8.26 13.04
C THR A 122 -27.75 6.85 12.55
N ASP A 123 -26.91 6.73 11.52
CA ASP A 123 -26.42 5.47 10.95
C ASP A 123 -25.29 4.85 11.79
N ASN A 124 -25.57 4.57 13.07
CA ASN A 124 -24.61 4.03 14.04
C ASN A 124 -24.30 2.55 13.79
N ASP A 125 -25.31 1.76 13.44
CA ASP A 125 -25.20 0.30 13.24
C ASP A 125 -25.38 -0.09 11.76
N GLY A 126 -25.31 0.88 10.85
CA GLY A 126 -25.40 0.63 9.42
C GLY A 126 -24.13 1.00 8.69
N VAL A 127 -24.25 1.65 7.53
CA VAL A 127 -23.14 1.77 6.58
C VAL A 127 -22.00 2.59 7.17
N ILE A 128 -22.28 3.73 7.78
CA ILE A 128 -21.26 4.65 8.30
C ILE A 128 -20.59 4.06 9.53
N GLY A 129 -21.36 3.71 10.55
CA GLY A 129 -20.81 3.21 11.80
C GLY A 129 -19.99 1.92 11.63
N ILE A 130 -20.49 0.94 10.87
CA ILE A 130 -19.75 -0.30 10.60
C ILE A 130 -18.49 0.00 9.76
N SER A 131 -18.57 0.87 8.75
CA SER A 131 -17.38 1.25 7.96
C SER A 131 -16.28 1.86 8.83
N LEU A 132 -16.64 2.81 9.69
CA LEU A 132 -15.68 3.45 10.60
C LEU A 132 -15.16 2.47 11.66
N LEU A 133 -15.96 1.52 12.12
CA LEU A 133 -15.50 0.50 13.05
C LEU A 133 -14.47 -0.44 12.39
N VAL A 134 -14.75 -0.88 11.16
CA VAL A 134 -13.84 -1.72 10.38
C VAL A 134 -12.53 -0.98 10.08
N VAL A 135 -12.59 0.29 9.66
CA VAL A 135 -11.39 1.11 9.41
C VAL A 135 -10.53 1.24 10.68
N ALA A 136 -11.14 1.36 11.85
CA ALA A 136 -10.42 1.40 13.11
C ALA A 136 -9.69 0.09 13.42
N ALA A 137 -10.31 -1.07 13.13
CA ALA A 137 -9.67 -2.38 13.25
C ALA A 137 -8.50 -2.52 12.26
N ILE A 138 -8.66 -2.08 11.01
CA ILE A 138 -7.57 -2.07 10.01
C ILE A 138 -6.40 -1.20 10.50
N TYR A 139 -6.71 -0.04 11.07
CA TYR A 139 -5.69 0.85 11.62
C TYR A 139 -4.93 0.22 12.81
N GLU A 140 -5.61 -0.52 13.68
CA GLU A 140 -4.95 -1.26 14.77
C GLU A 140 -3.98 -2.31 14.23
N LYS A 141 -4.38 -3.07 13.19
CA LYS A 141 -3.46 -3.99 12.50
C LYS A 141 -2.27 -3.26 11.88
N TYR A 142 -2.50 -2.12 11.25
CA TYR A 142 -1.43 -1.25 10.74
C TYR A 142 -0.48 -0.80 11.85
N LYS A 143 -1.01 -0.38 13.00
CA LYS A 143 -0.24 0.05 14.16
C LYS A 143 0.63 -1.08 14.70
N ASN A 144 0.10 -2.29 14.76
CA ASN A 144 0.78 -3.47 15.31
C ASN A 144 1.71 -4.16 14.30
N GLY A 145 1.72 -3.73 13.03
CA GLY A 145 2.54 -4.35 11.97
C GLY A 145 1.97 -5.67 11.45
N GLU A 146 0.68 -5.91 11.70
CA GLU A 146 -0.07 -7.12 11.34
C GLU A 146 -0.90 -6.92 10.06
N LEU A 147 -0.78 -5.75 9.43
CA LEU A 147 -1.49 -5.42 8.21
C LEU A 147 -0.91 -6.21 7.03
N TYR A 148 -1.72 -7.11 6.48
CA TYR A 148 -1.40 -7.87 5.27
C TYR A 148 -2.07 -7.23 4.05
N THR A 149 -1.30 -6.91 3.01
CA THR A 149 -1.79 -6.18 1.82
C THR A 149 -1.58 -6.95 0.50
N GLU A 150 -1.43 -8.28 0.57
CA GLU A 150 -1.08 -9.21 -0.53
C GLU A 150 0.37 -9.10 -1.02
N VAL A 151 1.08 -8.03 -0.66
CA VAL A 151 2.52 -7.88 -0.93
C VAL A 151 3.28 -8.68 0.12
N VAL A 152 3.77 -9.87 -0.24
CA VAL A 152 4.65 -10.64 0.64
C VAL A 152 5.96 -9.86 0.79
N ILE A 153 6.16 -9.26 1.97
CA ILE A 153 7.43 -8.64 2.32
C ILE A 153 8.45 -9.78 2.51
N SER A 154 9.25 -10.06 1.49
CA SER A 154 10.38 -11.00 1.61
C SER A 154 11.42 -10.46 2.60
N GLU A 155 12.20 -11.35 3.22
CA GLU A 155 13.30 -10.97 4.13
C GLU A 155 14.29 -9.96 3.49
N ASN A 156 14.41 -10.01 2.16
CA ASN A 156 15.27 -9.14 1.35
C ASN A 156 14.67 -7.74 1.07
N THR A 157 13.43 -7.48 1.49
CA THR A 157 12.75 -6.20 1.28
C THR A 157 13.42 -5.08 2.06
N LEU A 158 13.72 -5.30 3.34
CA LEU A 158 14.28 -4.24 4.19
C LEU A 158 15.72 -3.85 3.79
N PRO A 159 16.64 -4.80 3.47
CA PRO A 159 17.93 -4.47 2.88
C PRO A 159 17.81 -3.67 1.58
N TYR A 160 16.87 -4.05 0.70
CA TYR A 160 16.63 -3.31 -0.54
C TYR A 160 16.21 -1.87 -0.26
N LEU A 161 15.15 -1.68 0.54
CA LEU A 161 14.58 -0.37 0.80
C LEU A 161 15.59 0.58 1.44
N LYS A 162 16.47 0.08 2.32
CA LYS A 162 17.42 0.89 3.06
C LYS A 162 18.76 1.13 2.36
N GLN A 163 19.22 0.18 1.55
CA GLN A 163 20.58 0.22 0.98
C GLN A 163 20.56 0.28 -0.54
N VAL A 164 19.83 -0.63 -1.19
CA VAL A 164 19.87 -0.77 -2.65
C VAL A 164 19.05 0.30 -3.37
N ARG A 165 17.84 0.58 -2.88
CA ARG A 165 16.91 1.55 -3.49
C ARG A 165 17.48 2.98 -3.54
N PRO A 166 18.09 3.55 -2.48
CA PRO A 166 18.70 4.88 -2.60
C PRO A 166 19.83 4.90 -3.64
N GLU A 167 20.68 3.87 -3.70
CA GLU A 167 21.73 3.78 -4.73
C GLU A 167 21.15 3.68 -6.15
N MET A 168 20.04 2.94 -6.32
CA MET A 168 19.31 2.88 -7.60
C MET A 168 18.70 4.23 -7.98
N LEU A 169 18.12 4.97 -7.03
CA LEU A 169 17.58 6.31 -7.26
C LEU A 169 18.69 7.30 -7.64
N GLU A 170 19.84 7.26 -6.95
CA GLU A 170 21.01 8.09 -7.28
C GLU A 170 21.54 7.77 -8.68
N LEU A 171 21.58 6.49 -9.06
CA LEU A 171 21.92 6.09 -10.42
C LEU A 171 20.90 6.61 -11.44
N TYR A 172 19.60 6.48 -11.16
CA TYR A 172 18.54 6.99 -12.05
C TYR A 172 18.64 8.50 -12.25
N GLU A 173 18.84 9.26 -11.16
CA GLU A 173 19.08 10.70 -11.20
C GLU A 173 20.28 11.03 -12.10
N LEU A 174 21.39 10.31 -11.90
CA LEU A 174 22.62 10.51 -12.64
C LEU A 174 22.46 10.22 -14.15
N LEU A 175 21.71 9.17 -14.52
CA LEU A 175 21.43 8.82 -15.92
C LEU A 175 20.52 9.84 -16.61
N ASN A 176 19.53 10.36 -15.88
CA ASN A 176 18.46 11.21 -16.43
C ASN A 176 18.73 12.72 -16.30
N THR A 177 19.77 13.13 -15.56
CA THR A 177 20.18 14.54 -15.49
C THR A 177 20.78 15.02 -16.80
N LYS A 178 20.04 15.85 -17.54
CA LYS A 178 20.48 16.38 -18.85
C LYS A 178 21.76 17.19 -18.73
N ARG A 179 22.77 16.88 -19.55
CA ARG A 179 23.98 17.70 -19.69
C ARG A 179 23.91 18.54 -20.96
N TYR A 180 23.86 19.87 -20.81
CA TYR A 180 24.01 20.76 -21.95
C TYR A 180 25.47 20.78 -22.43
N SER A 181 25.68 20.58 -23.74
CA SER A 181 26.98 20.74 -24.37
C SER A 181 27.05 22.07 -25.10
N PRO A 182 27.81 23.07 -24.61
CA PRO A 182 27.95 24.36 -25.27
C PRO A 182 28.55 24.23 -26.69
N SER A 183 29.48 23.29 -26.88
CA SER A 183 30.14 23.05 -28.16
C SER A 183 29.25 22.39 -29.19
N LYS A 184 28.33 21.50 -28.77
CA LYS A 184 27.38 20.83 -29.67
C LYS A 184 26.01 21.51 -29.73
N LYS A 185 25.80 22.59 -28.96
CA LYS A 185 24.53 23.34 -28.81
C LYS A 185 23.30 22.44 -28.64
N LYS A 186 23.46 21.34 -27.90
CA LYS A 186 22.38 20.38 -27.65
C LYS A 186 22.51 19.73 -26.28
N GLU A 187 21.37 19.29 -25.76
CA GLU A 187 21.33 18.38 -24.61
C GLU A 187 21.89 17.02 -25.03
N LEU A 188 22.76 16.46 -24.20
CA LEU A 188 23.30 15.12 -24.38
C LEU A 188 22.78 14.24 -23.24
N ARG A 189 22.38 13.00 -23.57
CA ARG A 189 22.25 11.95 -22.54
C ARG A 189 23.61 11.75 -21.88
N VAL A 190 23.60 11.55 -20.57
CA VAL A 190 24.83 11.34 -19.79
C VAL A 190 25.43 10.00 -20.18
N PHE A 191 26.77 9.94 -20.14
CA PHE A 191 27.60 8.73 -20.29
C PHE A 191 27.92 8.22 -21.70
N SER A 192 28.67 9.02 -22.45
CA SER A 192 29.59 8.47 -23.46
C SER A 192 30.88 9.30 -23.43
N PRO A 193 32.01 8.74 -22.96
CA PRO A 193 32.23 7.36 -22.49
C PRO A 193 31.84 7.08 -21.02
N ILE A 194 31.75 5.79 -20.63
CA ILE A 194 31.60 5.28 -19.25
C ILE A 194 32.94 4.75 -18.76
N THR A 195 33.29 5.02 -17.51
CA THR A 195 34.46 4.40 -16.88
C THR A 195 34.05 3.52 -15.71
N ILE A 196 34.51 2.26 -15.74
CA ILE A 196 34.32 1.30 -14.65
C ILE A 196 35.67 1.08 -13.98
N ASP A 197 35.70 1.24 -12.67
CA ASP A 197 36.88 1.10 -11.82
C ASP A 197 36.58 0.10 -10.71
N ASN A 198 37.39 -0.95 -10.61
CA ASN A 198 37.27 -1.95 -9.54
C ASN A 198 38.35 -1.78 -8.46
N GLY A 199 39.06 -0.64 -8.44
CA GLY A 199 40.15 -0.34 -7.52
C GLY A 199 41.51 -0.91 -7.93
N VAL A 200 41.55 -1.86 -8.89
CA VAL A 200 42.79 -2.49 -9.40
C VAL A 200 43.02 -2.14 -10.86
N LYS A 201 41.95 -2.12 -11.66
CA LYS A 201 41.97 -1.84 -13.09
C LYS A 201 40.78 -0.98 -13.47
N LYS A 202 41.07 -0.03 -14.35
CA LYS A 202 40.10 0.91 -14.91
C LYS A 202 39.90 0.62 -16.39
N ILE A 203 38.64 0.53 -16.82
CA ILE A 203 38.28 0.39 -18.23
C ILE A 203 37.35 1.50 -18.65
N THR A 204 37.54 2.02 -19.87
CA THR A 204 36.68 3.04 -20.45
C THR A 204 35.89 2.43 -21.60
N LEU A 205 34.57 2.35 -21.44
CA LEU A 205 33.63 1.91 -22.46
C LEU A 205 33.19 3.11 -23.28
N ASP A 206 33.25 3.01 -24.60
CA ASP A 206 32.83 4.10 -25.50
C ASP A 206 31.34 4.48 -25.31
N ASN A 207 30.48 3.46 -25.12
CA ASN A 207 29.04 3.60 -24.89
C ASN A 207 28.35 4.60 -25.85
N SER A 208 28.86 4.77 -27.07
CA SER A 208 28.40 5.79 -28.03
C SER A 208 27.01 5.52 -28.58
N CYS A 209 26.56 4.26 -28.57
CA CYS A 209 25.21 3.85 -28.89
C CYS A 209 24.30 3.69 -27.66
N TYR A 210 24.73 4.17 -26.48
CA TYR A 210 23.96 4.18 -25.23
C TYR A 210 23.48 2.83 -24.72
N TRP A 211 24.00 1.71 -25.23
CA TRP A 211 23.53 0.36 -24.89
C TRP A 211 23.53 0.06 -23.38
N LEU A 212 24.56 0.52 -22.64
CA LEU A 212 24.65 0.28 -21.20
C LEU A 212 23.74 1.24 -20.42
N THR A 213 23.64 2.48 -20.88
CA THR A 213 22.75 3.49 -20.29
C THR A 213 21.29 3.06 -20.42
N ASP A 214 20.88 2.63 -21.61
CA ASP A 214 19.51 2.17 -21.88
C ASP A 214 19.21 0.86 -21.13
N LEU A 215 20.19 -0.04 -20.99
CA LEU A 215 20.04 -1.25 -20.19
C LEU A 215 19.79 -0.93 -18.71
N LEU A 216 20.59 -0.03 -18.13
CA LEU A 216 20.43 0.39 -16.74
C LEU A 216 19.11 1.13 -16.52
N ASP A 217 18.73 2.04 -17.42
CA ASP A 217 17.48 2.80 -17.31
C ASP A 217 16.25 1.87 -17.35
N ASN A 218 16.24 0.88 -18.25
CA ASN A 218 15.19 -0.14 -18.29
C ASN A 218 15.12 -0.95 -16.99
N TYR A 219 16.27 -1.36 -16.46
CA TYR A 219 16.34 -2.08 -15.18
C TYR A 219 15.78 -1.23 -14.03
N LEU A 220 16.19 0.04 -13.94
CA LEU A 220 15.72 0.96 -12.91
C LEU A 220 14.21 1.23 -13.01
N HIS A 221 13.66 1.33 -14.22
CA HIS A 221 12.22 1.51 -14.42
C HIS A 221 11.39 0.30 -13.94
N ILE A 222 11.94 -0.91 -14.02
CA ILE A 222 11.29 -2.12 -13.49
C ILE A 222 11.18 -2.07 -11.96
N TYR A 223 12.19 -1.57 -11.24
CA TYR A 223 12.25 -1.70 -9.78
C TYR A 223 11.90 -0.42 -9.00
N LEU A 224 12.20 0.77 -9.53
CA LEU A 224 12.00 2.02 -8.79
C LEU A 224 10.56 2.51 -8.78
N GLY A 225 9.84 2.36 -9.90
CA GLY A 225 8.47 2.85 -10.06
C GLY A 225 8.35 4.38 -10.15
N VAL A 226 9.47 5.08 -10.28
CA VAL A 226 9.51 6.52 -10.56
C VAL A 226 9.33 6.77 -12.06
N ASN A 227 8.55 7.78 -12.39
CA ASN A 227 8.22 8.13 -13.78
C ASN A 227 8.95 9.40 -14.26
N SER A 228 9.61 10.13 -13.36
CA SER A 228 10.35 11.34 -13.71
C SER A 228 11.59 11.55 -12.84
N LEU A 229 12.50 12.39 -13.32
CA LEU A 229 13.69 12.81 -12.58
C LEU A 229 13.31 13.53 -11.27
N GLU A 230 12.29 14.38 -11.33
CA GLU A 230 11.78 15.13 -10.19
C GLU A 230 11.21 14.20 -9.11
N GLU A 231 10.51 13.13 -9.51
CA GLU A 231 9.98 12.14 -8.58
C GLU A 231 11.10 11.39 -7.85
N ALA A 232 12.15 10.97 -8.58
CA ALA A 232 13.30 10.30 -8.00
C ALA A 232 14.07 11.22 -7.01
N GLN A 233 14.31 12.47 -7.40
CA GLN A 233 14.96 13.48 -6.56
C GLN A 233 14.14 13.80 -5.31
N GLN A 234 12.82 13.89 -5.46
CA GLN A 234 11.92 14.11 -4.33
C GLN A 234 11.98 12.94 -3.36
N GLU A 235 11.95 11.70 -3.85
CA GLU A 235 12.06 10.50 -3.00
C GLU A 235 13.40 10.44 -2.25
N LEU A 236 14.53 10.67 -2.94
CA LEU A 236 15.85 10.80 -2.32
C LEU A 236 15.86 11.85 -1.21
N LYS A 237 15.25 13.00 -1.47
CA LYS A 237 15.21 14.11 -0.52
C LYS A 237 14.27 13.86 0.66
N GLU A 238 13.10 13.28 0.46
CA GLU A 238 12.10 13.14 1.52
C GLU A 238 12.29 11.88 2.36
N VAL A 239 12.69 10.79 1.73
CA VAL A 239 12.80 9.46 2.36
C VAL A 239 14.21 9.22 2.90
N TYR A 240 15.23 9.55 2.10
CA TYR A 240 16.62 9.14 2.35
C TYR A 240 17.51 10.25 2.92
N SER A 241 17.08 11.52 2.89
CA SER A 241 17.85 12.59 3.54
C SER A 241 17.82 12.47 5.06
N GLN A 242 18.89 12.93 5.73
CA GLN A 242 18.91 13.03 7.19
C GLN A 242 17.76 13.96 7.65
N LYS A 243 16.71 13.38 8.24
CA LYS A 243 15.47 14.07 8.62
C LYS A 243 15.77 15.29 9.52
N LYS A 244 15.76 16.49 8.93
CA LYS A 244 15.66 17.76 9.66
C LYS A 244 14.22 18.28 9.57
N GLY A 245 13.47 18.08 10.65
CA GLY A 245 12.49 19.08 11.10
C GLY A 245 11.15 19.21 10.36
N ARG A 246 10.61 18.17 9.73
CA ARG A 246 9.19 18.15 9.33
C ARG A 246 8.56 16.82 9.74
N LYS A 247 7.43 16.87 10.47
CA LYS A 247 6.61 15.67 10.74
C LYS A 247 6.25 15.06 9.38
N ALA A 248 6.63 13.80 9.16
CA ALA A 248 6.38 13.10 7.91
C ALA A 248 4.88 13.12 7.61
N ASN A 249 4.54 13.28 6.33
CA ASN A 249 3.18 13.15 5.85
C ASN A 249 2.74 11.69 6.02
N ASN A 250 2.01 11.37 7.09
CA ASN A 250 1.61 10.01 7.41
C ASN A 250 0.52 9.56 6.43
N ALA A 251 0.80 8.53 5.63
CA ALA A 251 -0.11 8.07 4.59
C ALA A 251 -1.38 7.47 5.18
N ALA A 252 -1.29 6.80 6.34
CA ALA A 252 -2.47 6.33 7.07
C ALA A 252 -3.37 7.50 7.55
N HIS A 253 -2.79 8.63 7.96
CA HIS A 253 -3.58 9.84 8.28
C HIS A 253 -4.34 10.34 7.06
N ASN A 254 -3.66 10.47 5.91
CA ASN A 254 -4.30 10.93 4.68
C ASN A 254 -5.37 9.97 4.20
N LEU A 255 -5.12 8.67 4.29
CA LEU A 255 -6.05 7.62 3.89
C LEU A 255 -7.34 7.68 4.71
N ILE A 256 -7.22 7.70 6.05
CA ILE A 256 -8.38 7.73 6.93
C ILE A 256 -9.12 9.06 6.82
N MET A 257 -8.41 10.19 6.73
CA MET A 257 -9.00 11.51 6.54
C MET A 257 -9.78 11.60 5.21
N TYR A 258 -9.15 11.19 4.11
CA TYR A 258 -9.77 11.18 2.78
C TYR A 258 -11.00 10.26 2.76
N GLY A 259 -10.83 9.04 3.25
CA GLY A 259 -11.88 8.03 3.20
C GLY A 259 -13.09 8.40 4.07
N THR A 260 -12.85 8.91 5.29
CA THR A 260 -13.91 9.33 6.20
C THR A 260 -14.69 10.50 5.62
N PHE A 261 -14.00 11.52 5.09
CA PHE A 261 -14.67 12.66 4.48
C PHE A 261 -15.56 12.24 3.29
N HIS A 262 -15.07 11.38 2.40
CA HIS A 262 -15.84 10.93 1.24
C HIS A 262 -16.97 9.95 1.59
N LEU A 263 -16.78 9.09 2.59
CA LEU A 263 -17.84 8.28 3.19
C LEU A 263 -19.00 9.17 3.67
N LEU A 264 -18.69 10.20 4.47
CA LEU A 264 -19.69 11.12 4.98
C LEU A 264 -20.34 11.92 3.85
N GLN A 265 -19.54 12.44 2.91
CA GLN A 265 -20.05 13.21 1.77
C GLN A 265 -21.11 12.43 0.97
N ARG A 266 -20.97 11.11 0.87
CA ARG A 266 -21.83 10.28 0.01
C ARG A 266 -22.99 9.63 0.75
N TYR A 267 -22.78 9.20 1.99
CA TYR A 267 -23.72 8.34 2.71
C TYR A 267 -24.32 9.00 3.96
N SER A 268 -23.72 10.08 4.47
CA SER A 268 -24.19 10.75 5.69
C SER A 268 -25.35 11.69 5.44
N SER A 269 -26.14 11.88 6.49
CA SER A 269 -27.17 12.93 6.57
C SER A 269 -26.61 14.31 6.88
N ILE A 270 -25.32 14.41 7.26
CA ILE A 270 -24.64 15.67 7.57
C ILE A 270 -24.60 16.55 6.33
N LYS A 271 -25.25 17.71 6.42
CA LYS A 271 -25.56 18.56 5.25
C LYS A 271 -24.40 19.43 4.82
N THR A 272 -23.59 19.91 5.76
CA THR A 272 -22.55 20.90 5.44
C THR A 272 -21.18 20.26 5.36
N LYS A 273 -20.38 20.73 4.40
CA LYS A 273 -18.99 20.29 4.23
C LYS A 273 -18.15 20.54 5.49
N SER A 274 -18.38 21.65 6.20
CA SER A 274 -17.64 21.98 7.42
C SER A 274 -17.98 21.00 8.56
N GLU A 275 -19.23 20.58 8.71
CA GLU A 275 -19.60 19.54 9.68
C GLU A 275 -18.99 18.18 9.31
N GLN A 276 -18.98 17.81 8.03
CA GLN A 276 -18.33 16.59 7.56
C GLN A 276 -16.82 16.59 7.88
N ILE A 277 -16.16 17.74 7.72
CA ILE A 277 -14.74 17.92 8.10
C ILE A 277 -14.56 17.80 9.62
N ARG A 278 -15.43 18.44 10.42
CA ARG A 278 -15.36 18.32 11.89
C ARG A 278 -15.55 16.89 12.38
N MET A 279 -16.53 16.17 11.84
CA MET A 279 -16.74 14.77 12.18
C MET A 279 -15.50 13.94 11.80
N THR A 280 -14.96 14.16 10.60
CA THR A 280 -13.72 13.50 10.15
C THR A 280 -12.57 13.73 11.13
N LEU A 281 -12.36 14.97 11.55
CA LEU A 281 -11.32 15.33 12.53
C LEU A 281 -11.54 14.67 13.88
N ASP A 282 -12.76 14.73 14.42
CA ASP A 282 -13.09 14.10 15.70
C ASP A 282 -12.90 12.57 15.66
N TYR A 283 -13.21 11.93 14.53
CA TYR A 283 -12.93 10.50 14.33
C TYR A 283 -11.44 10.21 14.28
N MET A 284 -10.66 11.05 13.60
CA MET A 284 -9.19 10.97 13.62
C MET A 284 -8.64 11.13 15.06
N GLU A 285 -9.15 12.05 15.86
CA GLU A 285 -8.74 12.22 17.27
C GLU A 285 -9.07 11.00 18.15
N LEU A 286 -10.09 10.24 17.76
CA LEU A 286 -10.47 9.00 18.43
C LEU A 286 -9.50 7.84 18.12
N LEU A 287 -8.86 7.83 16.95
CA LEU A 287 -7.91 6.79 16.52
C LEU A 287 -6.44 7.12 16.81
N PHE A 288 -6.02 8.36 16.57
CA PHE A 288 -4.62 8.74 16.56
C PHE A 288 -4.17 9.36 17.88
N GLU A 289 -2.88 9.29 18.17
CA GLU A 289 -2.30 9.92 19.36
C GLU A 289 -2.40 11.45 19.28
N ALA A 290 -2.63 12.10 20.42
CA ALA A 290 -2.76 13.55 20.48
C ALA A 290 -1.54 14.27 19.89
N GLY A 291 -1.79 15.20 18.96
CA GLY A 291 -0.74 15.97 18.28
C GLY A 291 0.03 15.20 17.20
N SER A 292 -0.38 13.98 16.84
CA SER A 292 0.23 13.20 15.76
C SER A 292 -0.17 13.69 14.36
N PHE A 293 -1.32 14.37 14.22
CA PHE A 293 -1.80 14.95 12.97
C PHE A 293 -2.21 16.43 13.15
N ASN A 294 -2.47 17.12 12.03
CA ASN A 294 -2.97 18.49 12.06
C ASN A 294 -4.50 18.47 12.17
N ASN A 295 -5.02 19.00 13.26
CA ASN A 295 -6.46 19.02 13.56
C ASN A 295 -7.14 20.35 13.15
N ASP A 296 -6.51 21.17 12.32
CA ASP A 296 -7.12 22.39 11.79
C ASP A 296 -8.08 22.08 10.62
N GLU A 297 -9.30 22.63 10.68
CA GLU A 297 -10.35 22.43 9.66
C GLU A 297 -9.92 22.95 8.28
N ASN A 298 -9.27 24.12 8.22
CA ASN A 298 -8.88 24.73 6.95
C ASN A 298 -7.75 23.95 6.28
N TYR A 299 -6.78 23.51 7.07
CA TYR A 299 -5.71 22.63 6.62
C TYR A 299 -6.27 21.31 6.10
N THR A 300 -7.21 20.69 6.83
CA THR A 300 -7.87 19.43 6.44
C THR A 300 -8.59 19.59 5.11
N ASN A 301 -9.39 20.66 4.96
CA ASN A 301 -10.08 20.97 3.72
C ASN A 301 -9.10 21.17 2.54
N ALA A 302 -8.02 21.92 2.75
CA ALA A 302 -7.00 22.15 1.75
C ALA A 302 -6.27 20.85 1.36
N THR A 303 -6.00 19.98 2.34
CA THR A 303 -5.33 18.70 2.12
C THR A 303 -6.20 17.75 1.32
N ILE A 304 -7.50 17.63 1.65
CA ILE A 304 -8.47 16.83 0.88
C ILE A 304 -8.55 17.34 -0.57
N ALA A 305 -8.66 18.66 -0.77
CA ALA A 305 -8.71 19.24 -2.11
C ALA A 305 -7.42 18.98 -2.91
N TYR A 306 -6.26 19.01 -2.25
CA TYR A 306 -4.99 18.67 -2.85
C TYR A 306 -4.92 17.19 -3.27
N LEU A 307 -5.34 16.26 -2.40
CA LEU A 307 -5.37 14.82 -2.70
C LEU A 307 -6.26 14.52 -3.91
N VAL A 308 -7.45 15.12 -3.98
CA VAL A 308 -8.36 14.99 -5.13
C VAL A 308 -7.69 15.48 -6.42
N LYS A 309 -7.05 16.66 -6.38
CA LYS A 309 -6.35 17.23 -7.54
C LYS A 309 -5.23 16.35 -8.07
N GLN A 310 -4.55 15.61 -7.20
CA GLN A 310 -3.47 14.68 -7.56
C GLN A 310 -3.97 13.31 -8.02
N GLY A 311 -5.29 13.08 -8.05
CA GLY A 311 -5.83 11.76 -8.38
C GLY A 311 -5.45 10.70 -7.35
N TYR A 312 -5.44 11.08 -6.06
CA TYR A 312 -5.10 10.18 -4.95
C TYR A 312 -5.91 8.89 -5.01
N LYS A 313 -5.21 7.75 -4.87
CA LYS A 313 -5.81 6.42 -4.83
C LYS A 313 -5.67 5.87 -3.41
N PRO A 314 -6.79 5.65 -2.69
CA PRO A 314 -6.77 5.04 -1.37
C PRO A 314 -6.09 3.67 -1.41
N GLN A 315 -5.03 3.51 -0.62
CA GLN A 315 -4.32 2.26 -0.50
C GLN A 315 -3.60 2.19 0.83
N TRP A 316 -3.78 1.09 1.55
CA TRP A 316 -2.93 0.78 2.69
C TRP A 316 -1.53 0.39 2.24
N LYS A 317 -0.53 1.07 2.80
CA LYS A 317 0.86 0.63 2.75
C LYS A 317 1.22 0.06 4.12
N THR A 318 2.01 -1.01 4.15
CA THR A 318 2.56 -1.46 5.43
C THR A 318 3.50 -0.38 5.99
N LYS A 319 3.66 -0.30 7.31
CA LYS A 319 4.61 0.66 7.94
C LYS A 319 6.02 0.56 7.36
N GLN A 320 6.42 -0.63 6.92
CA GLN A 320 7.75 -0.88 6.37
C GLN A 320 7.91 -0.34 4.95
N THR A 321 6.79 -0.14 4.24
CA THR A 321 6.77 0.23 2.82
C THR A 321 6.11 1.59 2.56
N GLU A 322 5.62 2.28 3.60
CA GLU A 322 4.82 3.51 3.49
C GLU A 322 5.52 4.61 2.69
N ASP A 323 6.82 4.77 2.95
CA ASP A 323 7.66 5.82 2.38
C ASP A 323 8.09 5.55 0.92
N TYR A 324 7.81 4.35 0.35
CA TYR A 324 8.41 3.94 -0.93
C TYR A 324 7.37 3.75 -2.03
N ASN A 325 7.80 3.96 -3.28
CA ASN A 325 7.01 3.69 -4.48
C ASN A 325 7.32 2.29 -5.04
N PHE A 326 6.29 1.63 -5.58
CA PHE A 326 6.44 0.35 -6.27
C PHE A 326 6.15 0.52 -7.75
N SER A 327 7.01 -0.05 -8.60
CA SER A 327 6.79 -0.03 -10.04
C SER A 327 5.62 -0.94 -10.41
N PRO A 328 4.67 -0.47 -11.25
CA PRO A 328 3.63 -1.33 -11.81
C PRO A 328 4.21 -2.40 -12.75
N ASN A 329 5.45 -2.22 -13.20
CA ASN A 329 6.17 -3.18 -14.04
C ASN A 329 6.93 -4.22 -13.22
N ASN A 330 7.00 -4.09 -11.89
CA ASN A 330 7.51 -5.15 -11.02
C ASN A 330 6.39 -6.18 -10.79
N GLN A 331 6.29 -7.14 -11.72
CA GLN A 331 5.29 -8.21 -11.67
C GLN A 331 5.32 -9.04 -10.39
N SER A 332 6.46 -9.08 -9.69
CA SER A 332 6.56 -9.92 -8.53
C SER A 332 5.85 -9.31 -7.33
N THR A 333 5.97 -8.01 -7.04
CA THR A 333 5.69 -7.40 -5.72
C THR A 333 6.35 -8.09 -4.50
N GLU A 334 6.73 -9.37 -4.62
CA GLU A 334 7.37 -10.29 -3.68
C GLU A 334 8.91 -10.20 -3.72
N HIS A 335 9.48 -9.73 -4.84
CA HIS A 335 10.92 -9.57 -5.03
C HIS A 335 11.23 -8.13 -5.42
N LEU A 336 11.88 -7.40 -4.51
CA LEU A 336 12.26 -6.01 -4.74
C LEU A 336 13.56 -5.86 -5.54
N TRP A 337 14.24 -6.96 -5.89
CA TRP A 337 15.46 -7.01 -6.70
C TRP A 337 15.76 -8.44 -7.19
#